data_AF-A0A969L9C1-F1
#
_entry.id   AF-A0A969L9C1-F1
#
_cell.length_a   1.000
_cell.length_b   1.000
_cell.length_c   1.000
_cell.angle_alpha   90.00
_cell.angle_beta   90.00
_cell.angle_gamma   90.00
#
_symmetry.space_group_name_H-M   'P 1'
#
loop_
_entity.id
_entity.type
_entity.pdbx_description
1 polymer ?
#
loop_
_entity_poly.entity_id
_entity_poly.type
_entity_poly.pdbx_seq_one_letter_code
_entity_poly.pdbx_strand_id
1 'polypeptide(L)'
;MLILSGFSFYKYRTARLKKQKKRLEKNCEATHPGSDTGQSKPSGKERRDRDPKVLSAKQSEQLKKLDKAKSNFFTNISHEFRTPLTLILGPIHNILKARCTDPKKIAHQLTLAERNASRLLYLTNQILELAAIESGKIPLVVSLQDLIASIQEIAEPFKLLAEDKNIHFEIICNQESGLGFYEQDKLEKFSAICWPMPLSLHPAPAMCAW
;
A
#
# COMPACT_ATOMS: atom_id res chain seq x y z
N MET A 1 3.29 -2.39 -30.77
CA MET A 1 1.86 -2.78 -30.83
C MET A 1 1.32 -3.52 -29.60
N LEU A 2 2.15 -4.02 -28.67
CA LEU A 2 1.70 -4.76 -27.48
C LEU A 2 1.20 -3.89 -26.30
N ILE A 3 1.43 -2.58 -26.31
CA ILE A 3 1.07 -1.66 -25.21
C ILE A 3 -0.39 -1.18 -25.32
N LEU A 4 -0.91 -1.04 -26.54
CA LEU A 4 -2.30 -0.63 -26.79
C LEU A 4 -3.31 -1.73 -26.39
N SER A 5 -2.92 -3.00 -26.48
CA SER A 5 -3.77 -4.12 -26.05
C SER A 5 -3.93 -4.15 -24.52
N GLY A 6 -2.86 -3.86 -23.78
CA GLY A 6 -2.90 -3.74 -22.30
C GLY A 6 -3.80 -2.60 -21.83
N PHE A 7 -3.71 -1.43 -22.46
CA PHE A 7 -4.54 -0.27 -22.11
C PHE A 7 -6.02 -0.48 -22.43
N SER A 8 -6.30 -1.10 -23.59
CA SER A 8 -7.65 -1.46 -24.00
C SER A 8 -8.25 -2.54 -23.08
N PHE A 9 -7.45 -3.52 -22.67
CA PHE A 9 -7.85 -4.56 -21.72
C PHE A 9 -8.14 -3.99 -20.32
N TYR A 10 -7.32 -3.07 -19.83
CA TYR A 10 -7.53 -2.42 -18.53
C TYR A 10 -8.78 -1.53 -18.52
N LYS A 11 -8.99 -0.71 -19.57
CA LYS A 11 -10.22 0.09 -19.73
C LYS A 11 -11.47 -0.78 -19.88
N TYR A 12 -11.37 -1.87 -20.65
CA TYR A 12 -12.48 -2.81 -20.81
C TYR A 12 -12.84 -3.50 -19.48
N ARG A 13 -11.84 -3.97 -18.74
CA ARG A 13 -12.04 -4.66 -17.45
C ARG A 13 -12.65 -3.73 -16.40
N THR A 14 -12.16 -2.49 -16.30
CA THR A 14 -12.68 -1.49 -15.35
C THR A 14 -14.09 -1.02 -15.71
N ALA A 15 -14.39 -0.82 -16.99
CA ALA A 15 -15.74 -0.48 -17.45
C ALA A 15 -16.74 -1.62 -17.20
N ARG A 16 -16.32 -2.88 -17.43
CA ARG A 16 -17.15 -4.07 -17.17
C ARG A 16 -17.45 -4.24 -15.67
N LEU A 17 -16.46 -4.03 -14.80
CA LEU A 17 -16.62 -4.09 -13.34
C LEU A 17 -17.59 -3.00 -12.83
N LYS A 18 -17.48 -1.77 -13.34
CA LYS A 18 -18.44 -0.68 -13.01
C LYS A 18 -19.86 -1.01 -13.47
N LYS A 19 -20.03 -1.61 -14.66
CA LYS A 19 -21.34 -2.01 -15.19
C LYS A 19 -21.95 -3.17 -14.42
N GLN A 20 -21.13 -4.12 -13.95
CA GLN A 20 -21.57 -5.22 -13.09
C GLN A 20 -21.95 -4.74 -11.69
N LYS A 21 -21.17 -3.84 -11.07
CA LYS A 21 -21.49 -3.22 -9.78
C LYS A 21 -22.83 -2.48 -9.82
N LYS A 22 -23.06 -1.65 -10.85
CA LYS A 22 -24.31 -0.90 -11.03
C LYS A 22 -25.54 -1.78 -11.27
N ARG A 23 -25.35 -2.99 -11.84
CA ARG A 23 -26.42 -4.00 -12.01
C ARG A 23 -26.70 -4.73 -10.69
N LEU A 24 -25.67 -4.97 -9.88
CA LEU A 24 -25.81 -5.59 -8.56
C LEU A 24 -26.54 -4.67 -7.59
N GLU A 25 -26.18 -3.38 -7.55
CA GLU A 25 -26.85 -2.36 -6.72
C GLU A 25 -28.33 -2.24 -7.09
N LYS A 26 -28.67 -2.15 -8.39
CA LYS A 26 -30.08 -2.12 -8.85
C LYS A 26 -30.86 -3.39 -8.50
N ASN A 27 -30.23 -4.56 -8.52
CA ASN A 27 -30.90 -5.81 -8.15
C ASN A 27 -31.13 -5.93 -6.64
N CYS A 28 -30.23 -5.38 -5.82
CA CYS A 28 -30.41 -5.30 -4.36
C CYS A 28 -31.49 -4.29 -3.97
N GLU A 29 -31.60 -3.15 -4.65
CA GLU A 29 -32.68 -2.17 -4.40
C GLU A 29 -34.06 -2.69 -4.84
N ALA A 30 -34.14 -3.49 -5.90
CA ALA A 30 -35.40 -4.09 -6.34
C ALA A 30 -35.93 -5.21 -5.42
N THR A 31 -35.15 -5.66 -4.43
CA THR A 31 -35.55 -6.75 -3.52
C THR A 31 -36.25 -6.27 -2.23
N HIS A 32 -36.61 -4.98 -2.14
CA HIS A 32 -37.49 -4.46 -1.09
C HIS A 32 -38.67 -3.67 -1.67
N PRO A 33 -39.79 -4.35 -1.94
CA PRO A 33 -41.09 -3.89 -1.49
C PRO A 33 -41.76 -4.95 -0.61
N GLY A 34 -42.56 -4.50 0.35
CA GLY A 34 -43.04 -5.30 1.48
C GLY A 34 -44.03 -6.42 1.17
N SER A 35 -44.40 -7.06 2.28
CA SER A 35 -45.60 -7.88 2.58
C SER A 35 -45.78 -9.23 1.88
N ASP A 36 -45.60 -10.26 2.71
CA ASP A 36 -46.59 -11.30 3.08
C ASP A 36 -46.99 -12.47 2.16
N THR A 37 -47.06 -13.61 2.84
CA THR A 37 -47.82 -14.86 2.64
C THR A 37 -47.99 -15.48 1.24
N GLY A 38 -47.66 -16.78 1.15
CA GLY A 38 -48.17 -17.67 0.10
C GLY A 38 -47.32 -18.91 -0.14
N GLN A 39 -47.76 -20.05 0.40
CA GLN A 39 -47.19 -21.38 0.14
C GLN A 39 -47.39 -21.82 -1.32
N SER A 40 -46.39 -22.51 -1.89
CA SER A 40 -46.58 -23.75 -2.66
C SER A 40 -45.24 -24.32 -3.17
N LYS A 41 -45.04 -25.62 -2.93
CA LYS A 41 -44.06 -26.50 -3.61
C LYS A 41 -44.76 -27.09 -4.85
N PRO A 42 -44.04 -27.46 -5.94
CA PRO A 42 -43.53 -28.83 -6.02
C PRO A 42 -42.17 -29.03 -6.72
N SER A 43 -41.49 -30.08 -6.22
CA SER A 43 -40.63 -31.10 -6.85
C SER A 43 -39.92 -30.83 -8.19
N GLY A 44 -38.60 -31.02 -8.18
CA GLY A 44 -37.76 -31.18 -9.38
C GLY A 44 -36.27 -31.15 -9.02
N LYS A 45 -35.64 -32.32 -8.90
CA LYS A 45 -34.18 -32.49 -8.74
C LYS A 45 -33.48 -31.91 -10.00
N GLU A 46 -32.28 -31.35 -9.80
CA GLU A 46 -31.34 -30.84 -10.84
C GLU A 46 -31.48 -29.37 -11.31
N ARG A 47 -31.46 -28.39 -10.39
CA ARG A 47 -31.04 -26.99 -10.67
C ARG A 47 -30.39 -26.29 -9.46
N ARG A 48 -29.58 -26.98 -8.66
CA ARG A 48 -29.24 -26.49 -7.30
C ARG A 48 -28.16 -25.40 -7.18
N ASP A 49 -27.53 -24.97 -8.28
CA ASP A 49 -26.44 -23.96 -8.22
C ASP A 49 -26.80 -22.56 -8.73
N ARG A 50 -28.05 -22.35 -9.19
CA ARG A 50 -28.52 -21.06 -9.72
C ARG A 50 -29.74 -20.49 -8.99
N ASP A 51 -29.94 -20.86 -7.73
CA ASP A 51 -31.00 -20.23 -6.91
C ASP A 51 -30.62 -18.78 -6.57
N PRO A 52 -31.41 -17.77 -7.00
CA PRO A 52 -31.12 -16.35 -6.74
C PRO A 52 -31.03 -16.03 -5.24
N LYS A 53 -31.69 -16.82 -4.37
CA LYS A 53 -31.56 -16.73 -2.91
C LYS A 53 -30.16 -17.09 -2.40
N VAL A 54 -29.50 -18.10 -2.98
CA VAL A 54 -28.14 -18.50 -2.58
C VAL A 54 -27.10 -17.49 -3.06
N LEU A 55 -27.31 -16.92 -4.26
CA LEU A 55 -26.47 -15.84 -4.78
C LEU A 55 -26.60 -14.56 -3.94
N SER A 56 -27.82 -14.18 -3.55
CA SER A 56 -28.09 -13.05 -2.66
C SER A 56 -27.48 -13.24 -1.27
N ALA A 57 -27.58 -14.44 -0.70
CA ALA A 57 -26.93 -14.77 0.57
C ALA A 57 -25.40 -14.66 0.49
N LYS A 58 -24.76 -15.18 -0.57
CA LYS A 58 -23.31 -15.05 -0.81
C LYS A 58 -22.89 -13.59 -0.98
N GLN A 59 -23.68 -12.78 -1.68
CA GLN A 59 -23.42 -11.34 -1.85
C GLN A 59 -23.55 -10.58 -0.53
N SER A 60 -24.59 -10.86 0.25
CA SER A 60 -24.77 -10.29 1.59
C SER A 60 -23.61 -10.66 2.52
N GLU A 61 -23.14 -11.91 2.46
CA GLU A 61 -21.98 -12.35 3.23
C GLU A 61 -20.69 -11.64 2.79
N GLN A 62 -20.49 -11.43 1.49
CA GLN A 62 -19.36 -10.66 0.96
C GLN A 62 -19.41 -9.19 1.40
N LEU A 63 -20.58 -8.56 1.36
CA LEU A 63 -20.78 -7.19 1.86
C LEU A 63 -20.44 -7.09 3.35
N LYS A 64 -20.96 -8.00 4.18
CA LYS A 64 -20.63 -8.06 5.62
C LYS A 64 -19.13 -8.27 5.87
N LYS A 65 -18.46 -9.09 5.06
CA LYS A 65 -17.01 -9.29 5.13
C LYS A 65 -16.25 -8.01 4.81
N LEU A 66 -16.68 -7.27 3.78
CA LEU A 66 -16.09 -5.97 3.42
C LEU A 66 -16.31 -4.91 4.51
N ASP A 67 -17.52 -4.81 5.05
CA ASP A 67 -17.83 -3.87 6.13
C ASP A 67 -17.00 -4.18 7.39
N LYS A 68 -16.89 -5.47 7.75
CA LYS A 68 -16.04 -5.88 8.87
C LYS A 68 -14.57 -5.57 8.61
N ALA A 69 -14.07 -5.80 7.40
CA ALA A 69 -12.69 -5.45 7.04
C ALA A 69 -12.45 -3.93 7.15
N LYS A 70 -13.41 -3.12 6.70
CA LYS A 70 -13.37 -1.66 6.79
C LYS A 70 -13.38 -1.17 8.24
N SER A 71 -14.26 -1.72 9.10
CA SER A 71 -14.26 -1.40 10.53
C SER A 71 -12.94 -1.77 11.20
N ASN A 72 -12.44 -2.99 10.95
CA ASN A 72 -11.16 -3.44 11.51
C ASN A 72 -10.01 -2.52 11.08
N PHE A 73 -10.00 -2.09 9.82
CA PHE A 73 -9.01 -1.15 9.30
C PHE A 73 -9.00 0.19 10.07
N PHE A 74 -10.17 0.80 10.29
CA PHE A 74 -10.25 2.05 11.06
C PHE A 74 -9.85 1.89 12.52
N THR A 75 -10.25 0.77 13.15
CA THR A 75 -9.83 0.46 14.52
C THR A 75 -8.32 0.35 14.61
N ASN A 76 -7.70 -0.41 13.70
CA ASN A 76 -6.26 -0.62 13.68
C ASN A 76 -5.50 0.70 13.45
N ILE A 77 -5.92 1.51 12.49
CA ILE A 77 -5.33 2.85 12.26
C ILE A 77 -5.41 3.73 13.50
N SER A 78 -6.58 3.75 14.15
CA SER A 78 -6.77 4.57 15.36
C SER A 78 -5.77 4.18 16.45
N HIS A 79 -5.52 2.88 16.61
CA HIS A 79 -4.51 2.37 17.56
C HIS A 79 -3.08 2.71 17.12
N GLU A 80 -2.73 2.51 15.85
CA GLU A 80 -1.41 2.82 15.33
C GLU A 80 -1.06 4.31 15.37
N PHE A 81 -2.07 5.20 15.35
CA PHE A 81 -1.89 6.64 15.44
C PHE A 81 -1.71 7.11 16.89
N ARG A 82 -2.40 6.44 17.83
CA ARG A 82 -2.35 6.80 19.24
C ARG A 82 -0.94 6.70 19.82
N THR A 83 -0.21 5.63 19.49
CA THR A 83 1.15 5.41 20.01
C THR A 83 2.12 6.55 19.65
N PRO A 84 2.37 6.89 18.37
CA PRO A 84 3.27 7.99 18.03
C PRO A 84 2.76 9.33 18.56
N LEU A 85 1.45 9.60 18.58
CA LEU A 85 0.89 10.81 19.20
C LEU A 85 1.26 10.92 20.69
N THR A 86 1.11 9.84 21.46
CA THR A 86 1.49 9.84 22.88
C THR A 86 3.00 10.01 23.08
N LEU A 87 3.82 9.43 22.20
CA LEU A 87 5.28 9.54 22.23
C LEU A 87 5.81 10.90 21.74
N ILE A 88 5.00 11.69 21.02
CA ILE A 88 5.27 13.09 20.71
C ILE A 88 4.90 13.98 21.90
N LEU A 89 3.68 13.81 22.43
CA LEU A 89 3.13 14.70 23.46
C LEU A 89 3.83 14.52 24.82
N GLY A 90 4.25 13.30 25.18
CA GLY A 90 4.91 13.02 26.46
C GLY A 90 6.19 13.85 26.68
N PRO A 91 7.18 13.77 25.76
CA PRO A 91 8.39 14.59 25.82
C PRO A 91 8.10 16.11 25.82
N ILE A 92 7.20 16.58 24.96
CA ILE A 92 6.82 17.99 24.88
C ILE A 92 6.26 18.48 26.23
N HIS A 93 5.36 17.70 26.84
CA HIS A 93 4.78 18.05 28.15
C HIS A 93 5.80 18.07 29.27
N ASN A 94 6.78 17.17 29.24
CA ASN A 94 7.85 17.14 30.24
C ASN A 94 8.74 18.38 30.16
N ILE A 95 9.05 18.86 28.95
CA ILE A 95 9.81 20.08 28.71
C ILE A 95 9.00 21.30 29.15
N LEU A 96 7.74 21.43 28.71
CA LEU A 96 6.87 22.56 29.04
C LEU A 96 6.60 22.71 30.54
N LYS A 97 6.53 21.59 31.28
CA LYS A 97 6.35 21.59 32.73
C LYS A 97 7.64 21.76 33.53
N ALA A 98 8.75 22.08 32.88
CA ALA A 98 10.09 22.17 33.48
C ALA A 98 10.49 20.90 34.27
N ARG A 99 9.93 19.74 33.91
CA ARG A 99 10.30 18.43 34.50
C ARG A 99 11.63 17.91 33.98
N CYS A 100 12.12 18.51 32.90
CA CYS A 100 13.43 18.27 32.32
C CYS A 100 14.10 19.61 32.02
N THR A 101 15.15 19.94 32.76
CA THR A 101 15.87 21.21 32.66
C THR A 101 17.27 21.05 32.05
N ASP A 102 17.77 19.82 31.97
CA ASP A 102 19.06 19.51 31.35
C ASP A 102 18.97 19.65 29.81
N PRO A 103 19.75 20.55 29.19
CA PRO A 103 19.73 20.78 27.74
C PRO A 103 19.97 19.50 26.92
N LYS A 104 20.83 18.58 27.38
CA LYS A 104 21.10 17.32 26.65
C LYS A 104 19.89 16.40 26.65
N LYS A 105 19.18 16.33 27.79
CA LYS A 105 17.95 15.53 27.91
C LYS A 105 16.79 16.16 27.13
N ILE A 106 16.70 17.48 27.10
CA ILE A 106 15.72 18.21 26.28
C ILE A 106 15.96 17.89 24.80
N ALA A 107 17.20 18.00 24.30
CA ALA A 107 17.54 17.68 22.92
C ALA A 107 17.14 16.24 22.56
N HIS A 108 17.50 15.27 23.41
CA HIS A 108 17.11 13.87 23.21
C HIS A 108 15.58 13.65 23.16
N GLN A 109 14.85 14.32 24.06
CA GLN A 109 13.38 14.27 24.10
C GLN A 109 12.75 14.87 22.83
N LEU A 110 13.29 15.97 22.31
CA LEU A 110 12.84 16.57 21.07
C LEU A 110 13.15 15.69 19.86
N THR A 111 14.32 15.05 19.79
CA THR A 111 14.64 14.07 18.74
C THR A 111 13.68 12.88 18.76
N LEU A 112 13.29 12.41 19.95
CA LEU A 112 12.29 11.34 20.05
C LEU A 112 10.92 11.80 19.53
N ALA A 113 10.49 13.00 19.89
CA ALA A 113 9.23 13.57 19.41
C ALA A 113 9.24 13.75 17.88
N GLU A 114 10.32 14.28 17.32
CA GLU A 114 10.51 14.45 15.88
C GLU A 114 10.40 13.11 15.14
N ARG A 115 11.12 12.07 15.59
CA ARG A 115 11.04 10.72 14.99
C ARG A 115 9.62 10.17 14.97
N ASN A 116 8.86 10.38 16.05
CA ASN A 116 7.46 9.92 16.12
C ASN A 116 6.52 10.79 15.25
N ALA A 117 6.80 12.07 15.09
CA ALA A 117 6.08 12.95 14.16
C ALA A 117 6.30 12.51 12.71
N SER A 118 7.54 12.21 12.33
CA SER A 118 7.88 11.68 11.01
C SER A 118 7.20 10.32 10.74
N ARG A 119 7.16 9.44 11.75
CA ARG A 119 6.40 8.16 11.69
C ARG A 119 4.91 8.40 11.44
N LEU A 120 4.30 9.36 12.14
CA LEU A 120 2.88 9.69 11.99
C LEU A 120 2.56 10.29 10.62
N LEU A 121 3.44 11.15 10.09
CA LEU A 121 3.35 11.69 8.74
C LEU A 121 3.37 10.58 7.69
N TYR A 122 4.29 9.61 7.83
CA TYR A 122 4.36 8.44 6.96
C TYR A 122 3.07 7.61 6.98
N LEU A 123 2.49 7.37 8.16
CA LEU A 123 1.21 6.64 8.29
C LEU A 123 0.05 7.41 7.64
N THR A 124 0.03 8.73 7.77
CA THR A 124 -1.00 9.58 7.14
C THR A 124 -0.90 9.53 5.61
N ASN A 125 0.32 9.60 5.07
CA ASN A 125 0.55 9.48 3.64
C ASN A 125 0.08 8.13 3.09
N GLN A 126 0.30 7.03 3.81
CA GLN A 126 -0.24 5.71 3.42
C GLN A 126 -1.78 5.69 3.33
N ILE A 127 -2.47 6.38 4.24
CA ILE A 127 -3.94 6.48 4.18
C ILE A 127 -4.38 7.28 2.95
N LEU A 128 -3.70 8.39 2.66
CA LEU A 128 -3.99 9.21 1.48
C LEU A 128 -3.74 8.44 0.19
N GLU A 129 -2.66 7.66 0.13
CA GLU A 129 -2.36 6.75 -0.99
C GLU A 129 -3.45 5.69 -1.16
N LEU A 130 -3.89 5.05 -0.08
CA LEU A 130 -4.98 4.08 -0.13
C LEU A 130 -6.29 4.72 -0.62
N ALA A 131 -6.64 5.91 -0.13
CA ALA A 131 -7.83 6.64 -0.59
C ALA A 131 -7.74 7.03 -2.08
N ALA A 132 -6.55 7.37 -2.56
CA ALA A 132 -6.29 7.61 -3.97
C ALA A 132 -6.46 6.33 -4.81
N ILE A 133 -5.97 5.19 -4.31
CA ILE A 133 -6.17 3.87 -4.92
C ILE A 133 -7.66 3.53 -5.02
N GLU A 134 -8.41 3.63 -3.92
CA GLU A 134 -9.84 3.26 -3.87
C GLU A 134 -10.72 4.15 -4.74
N SER A 135 -10.41 5.45 -4.81
CA SER A 135 -11.14 6.38 -5.68
C SER A 135 -10.80 6.23 -7.16
N GLY A 136 -9.81 5.39 -7.49
CA GLY A 136 -9.29 5.22 -8.85
C GLY A 136 -8.61 6.49 -9.38
N LYS A 137 -8.23 7.40 -8.49
CA LYS A 137 -7.56 8.68 -8.76
C LYS A 137 -6.08 8.62 -8.39
N ILE A 138 -5.40 7.53 -8.73
CA ILE A 138 -3.94 7.57 -8.79
C ILE A 138 -3.62 8.10 -10.20
N PRO A 139 -3.25 9.38 -10.38
CA PRO A 139 -2.68 9.78 -11.65
C PRO A 139 -1.38 8.99 -11.80
N LEU A 140 -1.32 8.11 -12.80
CA LEU A 140 -0.06 7.49 -13.18
C LEU A 140 0.77 8.58 -13.87
N VAL A 141 1.65 9.24 -13.13
CA VAL A 141 2.49 10.34 -13.64
C VAL A 141 3.83 9.77 -14.06
N VAL A 142 3.83 9.00 -15.15
CA VAL A 142 5.09 8.54 -15.75
C VAL A 142 5.70 9.66 -16.59
N SER A 143 6.99 9.88 -16.44
CA SER A 143 7.77 10.71 -17.35
C SER A 143 8.91 9.88 -17.95
N LEU A 144 9.37 10.28 -19.14
CA LEU A 144 10.53 9.68 -19.77
C LEU A 144 11.78 10.16 -19.02
N GLN A 145 12.51 9.24 -18.43
CA GLN A 145 13.68 9.53 -17.60
C GLN A 145 14.76 8.47 -17.83
N ASP A 146 16.00 8.79 -17.50
CA ASP A 146 17.09 7.82 -17.53
C ASP A 146 17.07 6.96 -16.27
N LEU A 147 16.61 5.72 -16.43
CA LEU A 147 16.47 4.75 -15.36
C LEU A 147 17.82 4.45 -14.68
N ILE A 148 18.91 4.46 -15.45
CA ILE A 148 20.25 4.11 -14.94
C ILE A 148 20.75 5.24 -14.03
N ALA A 149 20.56 6.48 -14.44
CA ALA A 149 20.89 7.64 -13.62
C ALA A 149 20.07 7.66 -12.31
N SER A 150 18.77 7.39 -12.36
CA SER A 150 17.95 7.30 -11.15
C SER A 150 18.35 6.16 -10.22
N ILE A 151 18.72 4.99 -10.76
CA ILE A 151 19.22 3.87 -9.95
C ILE A 151 20.54 4.26 -9.26
N GLN A 152 21.45 4.94 -9.96
CA GLN A 152 22.71 5.42 -9.38
C GLN A 152 22.47 6.41 -8.23
N GLU A 153 21.58 7.39 -8.44
CA GLU A 153 21.23 8.37 -7.41
C GLU A 153 20.63 7.71 -6.16
N ILE A 154 19.72 6.76 -6.38
CA ILE A 154 19.15 5.96 -5.30
C ILE A 154 20.23 5.13 -4.61
N ALA A 155 21.20 4.61 -5.35
CA ALA A 155 22.25 3.71 -4.85
C ALA A 155 23.38 4.43 -4.08
N GLU A 156 23.59 5.73 -4.31
CA GLU A 156 24.69 6.53 -3.73
C GLU A 156 24.78 6.41 -2.19
N PRO A 157 23.68 6.56 -1.42
CA PRO A 157 23.73 6.43 0.04
C PRO A 157 24.09 5.00 0.50
N PHE A 158 23.75 3.98 -0.31
CA PHE A 158 24.05 2.58 0.00
C PHE A 158 25.52 2.26 -0.23
N LYS A 159 26.16 2.88 -1.22
CA LYS A 159 27.60 2.76 -1.45
C LYS A 159 28.39 3.26 -0.23
N LEU A 160 28.04 4.43 0.28
CA LEU A 160 28.65 5.00 1.50
C LEU A 160 28.48 4.07 2.71
N LEU A 161 27.30 3.48 2.89
CA LEU A 161 27.02 2.56 3.99
C LEU A 161 27.75 1.21 3.83
N ALA A 162 27.90 0.72 2.60
CA ALA A 162 28.63 -0.50 2.30
C ALA A 162 30.13 -0.34 2.58
N GLU A 163 30.69 0.82 2.24
CA GLU A 163 32.08 1.19 2.58
C GLU A 163 32.31 1.19 4.09
N ASP A 164 31.42 1.82 4.88
CA ASP A 164 31.48 1.80 6.36
C ASP A 164 31.47 0.37 6.94
N LYS A 165 30.78 -0.56 6.27
CA LYS A 165 30.64 -1.96 6.68
C LYS A 165 31.61 -2.92 6.02
N ASN A 166 32.56 -2.44 5.20
CA ASN A 166 33.44 -3.27 4.36
C ASN A 166 32.70 -4.33 3.53
N ILE A 167 31.53 -3.96 2.99
CA ILE A 167 30.73 -4.79 2.09
C ILE A 167 31.03 -4.38 0.65
N HIS A 168 31.31 -5.36 -0.20
CA HIS A 168 31.42 -5.10 -1.64
C HIS A 168 30.03 -4.81 -2.22
N PHE A 169 29.83 -3.59 -2.73
CA PHE A 169 28.59 -3.15 -3.35
C PHE A 169 28.88 -2.68 -4.78
N GLU A 170 28.23 -3.31 -5.75
CA GLU A 170 28.40 -3.01 -7.17
C GLU A 170 27.02 -2.91 -7.84
N ILE A 171 26.88 -1.93 -8.72
CA ILE A 171 25.71 -1.77 -9.59
C ILE A 171 26.11 -2.26 -10.98
N ILE A 172 25.57 -3.40 -11.40
CA ILE A 172 25.83 -3.96 -12.72
C ILE A 172 24.71 -3.52 -13.66
N CYS A 173 25.03 -2.60 -14.56
CA CYS A 173 24.16 -2.19 -15.67
C CYS A 173 24.79 -2.64 -16.99
N ASN A 174 24.00 -3.30 -17.85
CA ASN A 174 24.44 -3.75 -19.17
C ASN A 174 24.40 -2.66 -20.24
N GLN A 175 23.97 -1.45 -19.87
CA GLN A 175 23.88 -0.26 -20.73
C GLN A 175 24.34 0.97 -19.92
N GLU A 176 24.86 1.99 -20.61
CA GLU A 176 25.32 3.24 -19.97
C GLU A 176 24.17 4.23 -19.71
N SER A 177 23.09 4.14 -20.48
CA SER A 177 21.85 4.91 -20.29
C SER A 177 20.65 4.08 -20.69
N GLY A 178 19.51 4.30 -20.04
CA GLY A 178 18.29 3.54 -20.27
C GLY A 178 17.05 4.41 -20.09
N LEU A 179 16.61 5.05 -21.18
CA LEU A 179 15.38 5.84 -21.14
C LEU A 179 14.16 4.94 -20.92
N GLY A 180 13.44 5.19 -19.83
CA GLY A 180 12.24 4.48 -19.44
C GLY A 180 11.13 5.43 -19.00
N PHE A 181 9.88 4.99 -19.15
CA PHE A 181 8.74 5.68 -18.57
C PHE A 181 8.43 5.09 -17.19
N TYR A 182 8.72 5.84 -16.13
CA TYR A 182 8.43 5.44 -14.74
C TYR A 182 8.08 6.64 -13.86
N GLU A 183 7.59 6.36 -12.66
CA GLU A 183 7.37 7.34 -11.59
C GLU A 183 8.58 7.28 -10.64
N GLN A 184 9.34 8.38 -10.54
CA GLN A 184 10.54 8.46 -9.72
C GLN A 184 10.26 8.15 -8.24
N ASP A 185 9.22 8.75 -7.66
CA ASP A 185 8.76 8.49 -6.27
C ASP A 185 8.51 7.01 -5.97
N LYS A 186 8.05 6.22 -6.96
CA LYS A 186 7.81 4.79 -6.77
C LYS A 186 9.10 3.98 -6.76
N LEU A 187 10.11 4.43 -7.50
CA LEU A 187 11.43 3.82 -7.56
C LEU A 187 12.19 4.03 -6.24
N GLU A 188 12.11 5.23 -5.68
CA GLU A 188 12.65 5.55 -4.34
C GLU A 188 11.97 4.75 -3.22
N LYS A 189 10.65 4.57 -3.28
CA LYS A 189 9.93 3.75 -2.29
C LYS A 189 10.31 2.27 -2.35
N PHE A 190 10.64 1.76 -3.55
CA PHE A 190 11.06 0.36 -3.72
C PHE A 190 12.43 0.09 -3.08
N SER A 191 13.38 1.02 -3.21
CA SER A 191 14.71 0.88 -2.59
C SER A 191 14.65 0.88 -1.06
N ALA A 192 13.75 1.66 -0.46
CA ALA A 192 13.54 1.68 0.99
C ALA A 192 13.02 0.35 1.57
N ILE A 193 12.30 -0.46 0.77
CA ILE A 193 11.75 -1.76 1.18
C ILE A 193 12.78 -2.88 1.05
N CYS A 194 13.67 -2.80 0.06
CA CYS A 194 14.55 -3.91 -0.30
C CYS A 194 15.80 -4.05 0.61
N TRP A 195 16.18 -3.00 1.36
CA TRP A 195 17.38 -2.99 2.20
C TRP A 195 17.22 -3.47 3.67
N PRO A 196 16.12 -3.23 4.41
CA PRO A 196 16.01 -3.73 5.79
C PRO A 196 15.90 -5.27 5.89
N MET A 197 15.86 -5.97 4.75
CA MET A 197 15.99 -7.41 4.71
C MET A 197 17.46 -7.78 4.97
N PRO A 198 17.79 -8.51 6.06
CA PRO A 198 19.17 -8.82 6.39
C PRO A 198 19.80 -9.54 5.21
N LEU A 199 20.81 -8.88 4.62
CA LEU A 199 21.65 -9.41 3.56
C LEU A 199 22.39 -10.63 4.14
N SER A 200 21.76 -11.79 4.10
CA SER A 200 22.42 -13.05 4.43
C SER A 200 23.49 -13.26 3.37
N LEU A 201 24.74 -13.05 3.80
CA LEU A 201 26.00 -13.35 3.13
C LEU A 201 25.84 -14.40 2.03
N HIS A 202 26.05 -14.01 0.78
CA HIS A 202 26.74 -14.89 -0.15
C HIS A 202 28.19 -14.41 -0.27
N PRO A 203 29.19 -15.26 0.01
CA PRO A 203 30.56 -14.93 -0.26
C PRO A 203 30.74 -14.79 -1.78
N ALA A 204 31.50 -13.78 -2.19
CA ALA A 204 31.83 -13.52 -3.59
C ALA A 204 32.40 -14.78 -4.27
N PRO A 205 32.03 -15.08 -5.53
CA PRO A 205 32.69 -16.15 -6.27
C PRO A 205 34.14 -15.74 -6.51
N ALA A 206 35.06 -16.58 -6.07
CA ALA A 206 36.49 -16.43 -6.30
C ALA A 206 36.74 -16.26 -7.81
N MET A 207 37.44 -15.18 -8.16
CA MET A 207 38.02 -15.00 -9.49
C MET A 207 39.02 -16.13 -9.74
N CYS A 208 38.69 -17.06 -10.63
CA CYS A 208 39.70 -17.89 -11.26
C CYS A 208 40.32 -17.07 -12.40
N ALA A 209 41.57 -16.66 -12.20
CA ALA A 209 42.48 -16.30 -13.27
C ALA A 209 42.93 -17.58 -14.02
N TRP A 210 43.22 -17.40 -15.31
CA TRP A 210 43.68 -18.34 -16.36
C TRP A 210 42.57 -19.02 -17.18
#